data_AF-A0A126ZZ95-F1
#
_entry.id   AF-A0A126ZZ95-F1
#
_cell.length_a   1.000
_cell.length_b   1.000
_cell.length_c   1.000
_cell.angle_alpha   90.00
_cell.angle_beta   90.00
_cell.angle_gamma   90.00
#
_symmetry.space_group_name_H-M   'P 1'
#
loop_
_entity.id
_entity.type
_entity.pdbx_description
1 polymer ?
#
loop_
_entity_poly.entity_id
_entity_poly.type
_entity_poly.pdbx_seq_one_letter_code
_entity_poly.pdbx_strand_id
1 'polypeptide(L)'
;MTRRESSRATGQPPSQGSGAEETVEIREGTIRLGQLLKLASLVEDGVEAAELIRHGLVKVNGEIEERRGRQLGVGDSVEVNGQRVRLVPQS
;
A
#
# COMPACT_ATOMS: atom_id res chain seq x y z
N MET A 1 -43.11 21.65 12.35
CA MET A 1 -43.59 20.28 12.04
C MET A 1 -43.39 20.12 10.53
N THR A 2 -42.55 19.27 9.95
CA THR A 2 -41.98 17.98 10.38
C THR A 2 -40.66 17.76 9.62
N ARG A 3 -39.68 17.28 10.38
CA ARG A 3 -38.47 16.52 10.03
C ARG A 3 -38.46 15.82 8.66
N ARG A 4 -37.41 16.03 7.86
CA ARG A 4 -36.82 15.02 6.96
C ARG A 4 -35.29 15.20 6.95
N GLU A 5 -34.57 14.31 7.66
CA GLU A 5 -33.77 13.21 7.09
C GLU A 5 -32.43 13.74 6.56
N SER A 6 -31.36 13.78 7.36
CA SER A 6 -30.44 12.64 7.57
C SER A 6 -30.24 11.80 6.31
N SER A 7 -29.13 12.01 5.61
CA SER A 7 -28.49 10.93 4.85
C SER A 7 -27.03 11.28 4.61
N ARG A 8 -26.18 10.60 5.39
CA ARG A 8 -24.76 10.39 5.09
C ARG A 8 -24.64 9.84 3.68
N ALA A 9 -23.87 10.48 2.83
CA ALA A 9 -23.37 9.88 1.60
C ALA A 9 -22.05 10.55 1.18
N THR A 10 -21.02 10.48 2.03
CA THR A 10 -19.64 10.55 1.55
C THR A 10 -19.15 9.12 1.40
N GLY A 11 -19.76 8.40 0.46
CA GLY A 11 -19.31 7.10 0.00
C GLY A 11 -19.08 7.26 -1.49
N GLN A 12 -17.97 7.87 -1.87
CA GLN A 12 -17.49 7.78 -3.23
C GLN A 12 -16.65 6.51 -3.27
N PRO A 13 -17.17 5.36 -3.78
CA PRO A 13 -16.26 4.29 -4.15
C PRO A 13 -15.46 4.80 -5.34
N PRO A 14 -14.12 4.70 -5.36
CA PRO A 14 -13.38 4.90 -6.57
C PRO A 14 -13.69 3.72 -7.51
N SER A 15 -14.72 3.87 -8.34
CA SER A 15 -14.72 3.21 -9.65
C SER A 15 -13.58 3.83 -10.45
N GLN A 16 -12.61 3.03 -10.92
CA GLN A 16 -11.93 3.07 -12.24
C GLN A 16 -10.75 2.08 -12.23
N GLY A 17 -10.92 0.89 -12.82
CA GLY A 17 -9.79 0.05 -13.20
C GLY A 17 -9.27 0.46 -14.58
N SER A 18 -8.01 0.86 -14.67
CA SER A 18 -7.16 0.82 -15.88
C SER A 18 -5.73 1.24 -15.50
N GLY A 19 -4.98 0.28 -14.93
CA GLY A 19 -3.66 0.46 -14.31
C GLY A 19 -3.75 0.32 -12.79
N ALA A 20 -3.97 -0.90 -12.29
CA ALA A 20 -4.30 -1.16 -10.88
C ALA A 20 -3.14 -0.76 -9.94
N GLU A 21 -3.15 0.48 -9.46
CA GLU A 21 -2.40 0.85 -8.26
C GLU A 21 -3.17 0.25 -7.06
N GLU A 22 -2.69 -0.88 -6.56
CA GLU A 22 -3.30 -1.52 -5.40
C GLU A 22 -3.09 -0.62 -4.18
N THR A 23 -4.09 -0.49 -3.31
CA THR A 23 -3.97 0.34 -2.11
C THR A 23 -3.95 -0.52 -0.87
N VAL A 24 -2.95 -0.30 -0.02
CA VAL A 24 -2.84 -0.95 1.28
C VAL A 24 -3.13 0.05 2.38
N GLU A 25 -4.14 -0.26 3.18
CA GLU A 25 -4.52 0.59 4.29
C GLU A 25 -3.71 0.27 5.55
N ILE A 26 -3.19 1.31 6.22
CA ILE A 26 -2.42 1.17 7.46
C ILE A 26 -3.03 1.97 8.61
N ARG A 27 -2.99 1.37 9.82
CA ARG A 27 -3.54 1.97 11.05
C ARG A 27 -2.54 2.82 11.81
N GLU A 28 -1.29 2.38 11.89
CA GLU A 28 -0.25 2.98 12.74
C GLU A 28 0.49 4.15 12.07
N GLY A 29 -0.03 4.65 10.95
CA GLY A 29 0.57 5.72 10.15
C GLY A 29 1.87 5.35 9.43
N THR A 30 2.56 4.31 9.89
CA THR A 30 3.74 3.73 9.24
C THR A 30 3.71 2.20 9.24
N ILE A 31 4.44 1.58 8.32
CA ILE A 31 4.65 0.14 8.19
C ILE A 31 6.07 -0.15 7.72
N ARG A 32 6.61 -1.33 8.03
CA ARG A 32 7.91 -1.76 7.49
C ARG A 32 7.74 -2.31 6.07
N LEU A 33 8.70 -2.05 5.19
CA LEU A 33 8.68 -2.52 3.80
C LEU A 33 8.40 -4.03 3.69
N GLY A 34 9.15 -4.87 4.43
CA GLY A 34 8.92 -6.32 4.40
C GLY A 34 7.53 -6.75 4.89
N GLN A 35 6.92 -6.01 5.83
CA GLN A 35 5.56 -6.28 6.32
C GLN A 35 4.52 -5.86 5.29
N LEU A 36 4.72 -4.71 4.64
CA LEU A 36 3.87 -4.24 3.55
C LEU A 36 3.83 -5.25 2.40
N LEU A 37 4.99 -5.73 1.95
CA LEU A 37 5.07 -6.71 0.85
C LEU A 37 4.22 -7.95 1.14
N LYS A 38 4.29 -8.45 2.38
CA LYS A 38 3.47 -9.59 2.81
C LYS A 38 1.98 -9.24 2.90
N LEU A 39 1.65 -8.07 3.44
CA LEU A 39 0.26 -7.64 3.63
C LEU A 39 -0.44 -7.34 2.30
N ALA A 40 0.32 -6.86 1.31
CA ALA A 40 -0.12 -6.64 -0.07
C ALA A 40 -0.13 -7.92 -0.92
N SER A 41 0.16 -9.09 -0.35
CA SER A 41 0.30 -10.35 -1.08
C SER A 41 1.26 -10.29 -2.28
N LEU A 42 2.26 -9.40 -2.22
CA LEU A 42 3.30 -9.26 -3.25
C LEU A 42 4.40 -10.32 -3.12
N VAL A 43 4.46 -10.98 -1.97
CA VAL A 43 5.39 -12.07 -1.65
C VAL A 43 4.63 -13.14 -0.87
N GLU A 44 5.10 -14.38 -0.98
CA GLU A 44 4.57 -15.51 -0.20
C GLU A 44 5.08 -15.46 1.25
N ASP A 45 6.36 -15.15 1.43
CA ASP A 45 7.04 -15.21 2.73
C ASP A 45 8.05 -14.09 2.97
N GLY A 46 8.45 -13.94 4.25
CA GLY A 46 9.44 -12.94 4.66
C GLY A 46 10.84 -13.18 4.09
N VAL A 47 11.18 -14.41 3.70
CA VAL A 47 12.44 -14.75 3.04
C VAL A 47 12.45 -14.19 1.61
N GLU A 48 11.36 -14.38 0.87
CA GLU A 48 11.21 -13.85 -0.48
C GLU A 48 11.26 -12.31 -0.49
N ALA A 49 10.57 -11.65 0.45
CA ALA A 49 10.70 -10.20 0.61
C ALA A 49 12.16 -9.77 0.81
N ALA A 50 12.93 -10.48 1.65
CA ALA A 50 14.32 -10.14 1.89
C ALA A 50 15.19 -10.33 0.64
N GLU A 51 14.96 -11.38 -0.14
CA GLU A 51 15.64 -11.63 -1.41
C GLU A 51 15.32 -10.52 -2.42
N LEU A 52 14.04 -10.26 -2.70
CA LEU A 52 13.63 -9.23 -3.68
C LEU A 52 14.23 -7.86 -3.37
N ILE A 53 14.22 -7.49 -2.09
CA ILE A 53 14.82 -6.25 -1.60
C ILE A 53 16.33 -6.27 -1.81
N ARG A 54 17.04 -7.34 -1.41
CA ARG A 54 18.50 -7.45 -1.56
C ARG A 54 18.95 -7.47 -3.03
N HIS A 55 18.12 -7.99 -3.92
CA HIS A 55 18.38 -7.99 -5.37
C HIS A 55 18.00 -6.67 -6.04
N GLY A 56 17.52 -5.66 -5.29
CA GLY A 56 17.13 -4.37 -5.83
C GLY A 56 15.89 -4.43 -6.73
N LEU A 57 15.05 -5.45 -6.56
CA LEU A 57 13.82 -5.65 -7.35
C LEU A 57 12.62 -4.87 -6.78
N VAL A 58 12.81 -4.20 -5.64
CA VAL A 58 11.81 -3.38 -4.97
C VAL A 58 12.19 -1.91 -5.11
N LYS A 59 11.22 -1.10 -5.51
CA LYS A 59 11.35 0.35 -5.57
C LYS A 59 10.38 1.01 -4.61
N VAL A 60 10.84 2.00 -3.88
CA VAL A 60 10.01 2.85 -3.01
C VAL A 60 10.05 4.25 -3.62
N ASN A 61 8.88 4.78 -3.99
CA ASN A 61 8.73 6.08 -4.67
C ASN A 61 9.59 6.22 -5.94
N GLY A 62 9.85 5.11 -6.63
CA GLY A 62 10.67 5.08 -7.85
C GLY A 62 12.16 4.85 -7.62
N GLU A 63 12.64 4.84 -6.36
CA GLU A 63 14.02 4.57 -6.01
C GLU A 63 14.21 3.11 -5.56
N ILE A 64 15.27 2.45 -6.01
CA ILE A 64 15.58 1.07 -5.58
C ILE A 64 15.86 1.08 -4.08
N GLU A 65 15.16 0.24 -3.33
CA GLU A 65 15.33 0.10 -1.89
C GLU A 65 15.79 -1.31 -1.55
N GLU A 66 16.98 -1.39 -0.95
CA GLU A 66 17.64 -2.65 -0.59
C GLU A 66 17.57 -2.94 0.93
N ARG A 67 16.86 -2.10 1.70
CA ARG A 67 16.75 -2.23 3.15
C ARG A 67 15.36 -2.69 3.55
N ARG A 68 15.24 -3.96 3.96
CA ARG A 68 13.97 -4.54 4.45
C ARG A 68 13.35 -3.80 5.65
N GLY A 69 14.21 -3.13 6.42
CA GLY A 69 13.84 -2.38 7.61
C GLY A 69 13.35 -0.95 7.32
N ARG A 70 13.27 -0.55 6.05
CA ARG A 70 12.74 0.75 5.66
C ARG A 70 11.32 0.90 6.21
N GLN A 71 11.09 2.02 6.90
CA GLN A 71 9.75 2.42 7.32
C GLN A 71 9.12 3.24 6.20
N LEU A 72 7.86 2.95 5.93
CA LEU A 72 7.02 3.59 4.93
C LEU A 72 5.83 4.20 5.64
N GLY A 73 5.45 5.41 5.28
CA GLY A 73 4.29 6.12 5.77
C GLY A 73 3.14 6.14 4.78
N VAL A 74 2.00 6.67 5.22
CA VAL A 74 0.88 6.97 4.33
C VAL A 74 1.34 7.87 3.18
N GLY A 75 0.97 7.53 1.95
CA GLY A 75 1.36 8.23 0.74
C GLY A 75 2.57 7.63 0.02
N ASP A 76 3.38 6.82 0.70
CA ASP A 76 4.48 6.10 0.06
C ASP A 76 3.95 5.06 -0.94
N SER A 77 4.67 4.90 -2.05
CA SER A 77 4.34 3.93 -3.09
C SER A 77 5.47 2.92 -3.25
N VAL A 78 5.13 1.63 -3.30
CA VAL A 78 6.08 0.53 -3.47
C VAL A 78 5.80 -0.18 -4.77
N GLU A 79 6.83 -0.43 -5.55
CA GLU A 79 6.75 -1.16 -6.81
C GLU A 79 7.66 -2.38 -6.77
N VAL A 80 7.14 -3.54 -7.13
CA VAL A 80 7.89 -4.80 -7.22
C VAL A 80 7.34 -5.64 -8.37
N ASN A 81 8.21 -6.20 -9.20
CA ASN A 81 7.81 -7.02 -10.37
C ASN A 81 6.73 -6.38 -11.28
N GLY A 82 6.69 -5.04 -11.37
CA GLY A 82 5.70 -4.30 -12.14
C GLY A 82 4.33 -4.12 -11.46
N GLN A 83 4.13 -4.66 -10.26
CA GLN A 83 2.99 -4.36 -9.39
C GLN A 83 3.33 -3.16 -8.51
N ARG A 84 2.42 -2.18 -8.46
CA ARG A 84 2.56 -0.99 -7.63
C ARG A 84 1.49 -0.94 -6.56
N VAL A 85 1.91 -0.68 -5.34
CA VAL A 85 1.07 -0.56 -4.15
C VAL A 85 1.26 0.80 -3.51
N ARG A 86 0.18 1.48 -3.15
CA ARG A 86 0.21 2.76 -2.43
C ARG A 86 -0.31 2.59 -1.01
N LEU A 87 0.35 3.23 -0.06
CA LEU A 87 -0.08 3.28 1.33
C LEU A 87 -1.15 4.35 1.53
N VAL A 88 -2.30 3.94 2.07
CA VAL A 88 -3.42 4.83 2.39
C VAL A 88 -3.75 4.71 3.88
N PRO A 89 -4.33 5.75 4.51
CA PRO A 89 -4.74 5.65 5.90
C PRO A 89 -6.01 4.79 6.02
N GLN A 90 -6.10 3.92 7.03
CA GLN A 90 -7.39 3.31 7.39
C GLN A 90 -8.33 4.38 7.94
N SER A 91 -9.54 4.46 7.39
CA SER A 91 -10.63 5.34 7.86
C SER A 91 -11.64 4.61 8.74
#